data_AF-A0A2E9PPF8-F1
#
_entry.id   AF-A0A2E9PPF8-F1
#
_cell.length_a   1.000
_cell.length_b   1.000
_cell.length_c   1.000
_cell.angle_alpha   90.00
_cell.angle_beta   90.00
_cell.angle_gamma   90.00
#
_symmetry.space_group_name_H-M   'P 1'
#
loop_
_entity.id
_entity.type
_entity.pdbx_description
1 polymer ?
#
loop_
_entity_poly.entity_id
_entity_poly.type
_entity_poly.pdbx_seq_one_letter_code
_entity_poly.pdbx_strand_id
1 'polypeptide(L)'
;MTLYVSDVSFIIRPDIKEALDKNRPVLALESTILAHGMPYPDNLEFAKHAENIILGLGVLPATIAIINGKIKIGLTQEELEFVCKTDYVYKTPLSEISARVAKRDSGATTVSATMHIAYLAGIRVFSTGGIGGVHRNYNTTLDVSQDLTALSNIPMIVVSAGAKVVLDLPKTLETLETLSISVIGYNTSEFPAFYYRSSGLPINNRAETIDEIIHQFASMRRLKIKSAMLVVNPIKKEDEIPATEINDYLDYSFRKAEENQVSGKDVTPFLLKTIMEKSGGECIRANKALALNNVELGSKIALRLFNI
;
A
#
# COMPACT_ATOMS: atom_id res chain seq x y z
N MET A 1 4.01 -21.22 -32.14
CA MET A 1 4.01 -21.92 -30.84
C MET A 1 2.94 -21.28 -29.98
N THR A 2 1.73 -21.83 -30.01
CA THR A 2 0.61 -21.35 -29.19
C THR A 2 0.90 -21.78 -27.77
N LEU A 3 1.40 -20.87 -26.93
CA LEU A 3 1.55 -21.13 -25.51
C LEU A 3 0.14 -21.40 -24.96
N TYR A 4 -0.13 -22.65 -24.58
CA TYR A 4 -1.28 -22.97 -23.74
C TYR A 4 -1.08 -22.23 -22.42
N VAL A 5 -1.70 -21.06 -22.30
CA VAL A 5 -1.78 -20.34 -21.04
C VAL A 5 -2.72 -21.15 -20.17
N SER A 6 -2.16 -22.03 -19.33
CA SER A 6 -2.89 -22.45 -18.13
C SER A 6 -3.25 -21.18 -17.38
N ASP A 7 -4.52 -21.03 -16.99
CA ASP A 7 -4.95 -19.91 -16.15
C ASP A 7 -3.97 -19.79 -14.99
N VAL A 8 -3.43 -18.59 -14.77
CA VAL A 8 -2.56 -18.34 -13.62
C VAL A 8 -3.40 -18.56 -12.37
N SER A 9 -3.31 -19.76 -11.79
CA SER A 9 -4.14 -20.15 -10.66
C SER A 9 -3.65 -19.43 -9.41
N PHE A 10 -4.45 -18.52 -8.86
CA PHE A 10 -4.23 -18.01 -7.53
C PHE A 10 -4.47 -19.11 -6.50
N ILE A 11 -3.58 -19.20 -5.50
CA ILE A 11 -3.81 -20.01 -4.32
C ILE A 11 -4.42 -19.10 -3.26
N ILE A 12 -5.74 -19.15 -3.16
CA ILE A 12 -6.53 -18.35 -2.23
C ILE A 12 -6.76 -19.17 -0.95
N ARG A 13 -6.55 -18.57 0.22
CA ARG A 13 -6.87 -19.22 1.51
C ARG A 13 -8.36 -19.62 1.54
N PRO A 14 -8.72 -20.84 1.98
CA PRO A 14 -10.09 -21.35 1.82
C PRO A 14 -11.19 -20.45 2.40
N ASP A 15 -10.96 -19.84 3.56
CA ASP A 15 -11.87 -18.90 4.21
C ASP A 15 -12.12 -17.64 3.36
N ILE A 16 -11.07 -17.10 2.75
CA ILE A 16 -11.16 -15.95 1.84
C ILE A 16 -11.87 -16.34 0.56
N LYS A 17 -11.58 -17.53 0.00
CA LYS A 17 -12.27 -18.01 -1.20
C LYS A 17 -13.77 -18.15 -0.95
N GLU A 18 -14.14 -18.77 0.16
CA GLU A 18 -15.54 -18.87 0.59
C GLU A 18 -16.18 -17.50 0.80
N ALA A 19 -15.45 -16.57 1.44
CA ALA A 19 -15.93 -15.21 1.64
C ALA A 19 -16.21 -14.50 0.32
N LEU A 20 -15.28 -14.55 -0.64
CA LEU A 20 -15.45 -13.96 -1.96
C LEU A 20 -16.64 -14.58 -2.71
N ASP A 21 -16.81 -15.90 -2.66
CA ASP A 21 -17.93 -16.60 -3.30
C ASP A 21 -19.28 -16.24 -2.67
N LYS A 22 -19.28 -15.89 -1.37
CA LYS A 22 -20.46 -15.42 -0.62
C LYS A 22 -20.54 -13.88 -0.52
N ASN A 23 -19.73 -13.16 -1.31
CA ASN A 23 -19.58 -11.71 -1.29
C ASN A 23 -19.19 -11.09 0.07
N ARG A 24 -18.74 -11.84 1.07
CA ARG A 24 -18.36 -11.33 2.39
C ARG A 24 -17.14 -10.40 2.33
N PRO A 25 -16.99 -9.47 3.31
CA PRO A 25 -15.95 -8.45 3.25
C PRO A 25 -14.54 -9.03 3.44
N VAL A 26 -13.65 -8.66 2.52
CA VAL A 26 -12.22 -9.01 2.52
C VAL A 26 -11.41 -7.73 2.34
N LEU A 27 -10.35 -7.57 3.15
CA LEU A 27 -9.39 -6.47 3.01
C LEU A 27 -8.05 -7.02 2.49
N ALA A 28 -7.60 -6.54 1.34
CA ALA A 28 -6.26 -6.86 0.85
C ALA A 28 -5.19 -6.11 1.65
N LEU A 29 -4.02 -6.73 1.81
CA LEU A 29 -2.81 -6.14 2.39
C LEU A 29 -1.59 -6.50 1.51
N GLU A 30 -0.63 -5.58 1.40
CA GLU A 30 0.62 -5.82 0.68
C GLU A 30 1.65 -6.55 1.57
N SER A 31 2.61 -7.22 0.96
CA SER A 31 3.72 -7.86 1.69
C SER A 31 5.03 -7.08 1.65
N THR A 32 5.19 -6.07 0.76
CA THR A 32 6.41 -5.25 0.72
C THR A 32 6.62 -4.47 2.02
N ILE A 33 5.54 -4.01 2.66
CA ILE A 33 5.64 -3.36 3.97
C ILE A 33 6.25 -4.29 5.03
N LEU A 34 5.99 -5.60 4.93
CA LEU A 34 6.50 -6.61 5.86
C LEU A 34 7.96 -6.98 5.57
N ALA A 35 8.30 -7.22 4.29
CA ALA A 35 9.64 -7.68 3.91
C ALA A 35 10.67 -6.54 3.80
N HIS A 36 10.24 -5.33 3.42
CA HIS A 36 11.14 -4.24 3.06
C HIS A 36 10.76 -2.89 3.68
N GLY A 37 9.64 -2.81 4.41
CA GLY A 37 9.14 -1.57 5.01
C GLY A 37 9.37 -1.44 6.51
N MET A 38 9.54 -2.56 7.22
CA MET A 38 9.75 -2.62 8.66
C MET A 38 10.77 -3.72 8.99
N PRO A 39 11.64 -3.54 10.00
CA PRO A 39 12.57 -4.58 10.43
C PRO A 39 11.84 -5.71 11.16
N TYR A 40 12.49 -6.87 11.27
CA TYR A 40 12.06 -7.91 12.19
C TYR A 40 12.51 -7.57 13.63
N PRO A 41 11.68 -7.79 14.68
CA PRO A 41 10.36 -8.42 14.68
C PRO A 41 9.16 -7.48 14.49
N ASP A 42 9.41 -6.18 14.31
CA ASP A 42 8.39 -5.14 14.18
C ASP A 42 7.38 -5.41 13.05
N ASN A 43 7.85 -5.94 11.92
CA ASN A 43 7.03 -6.31 10.77
C ASN A 43 6.01 -7.42 11.10
N LEU A 44 6.42 -8.47 11.81
CA LEU A 44 5.58 -9.59 12.17
C LEU A 44 4.57 -9.22 13.26
N GLU A 45 4.99 -8.39 14.22
CA GLU A 45 4.10 -7.81 15.23
C GLU A 45 3.02 -6.96 14.57
N PHE A 46 3.41 -6.07 13.66
CA PHE A 46 2.47 -5.26 12.87
C PHE A 46 1.48 -6.15 12.12
N ALA A 47 1.95 -7.19 11.44
CA ALA A 47 1.08 -8.07 10.67
C ALA A 47 0.02 -8.77 11.56
N LYS A 48 0.42 -9.27 12.74
CA LYS A 48 -0.49 -9.88 13.72
C LYS A 48 -1.51 -8.88 14.25
N HIS A 49 -1.09 -7.65 14.57
CA HIS A 49 -1.99 -6.59 15.03
C HIS A 49 -2.99 -6.20 13.93
N ALA A 50 -2.53 -6.06 12.69
CA ALA A 50 -3.39 -5.78 11.56
C ALA A 50 -4.45 -6.88 11.37
N GLU A 51 -4.06 -8.17 11.38
CA GLU A 51 -5.00 -9.29 11.28
C GLU A 51 -6.05 -9.26 12.41
N ASN A 52 -5.63 -8.99 13.65
CA ASN A 52 -6.55 -8.90 14.79
C ASN A 52 -7.57 -7.76 14.64
N ILE A 53 -7.16 -6.58 14.18
CA ILE A 53 -8.07 -5.45 13.92
C ILE A 53 -9.09 -5.84 12.85
N ILE A 54 -8.62 -6.43 11.75
CA ILE A 54 -9.46 -6.79 10.60
C ILE A 54 -10.51 -7.83 11.02
N LEU A 55 -10.08 -8.89 11.71
CA LEU A 55 -10.96 -9.95 12.21
C LEU A 55 -11.94 -9.43 13.26
N GLY A 56 -11.49 -8.55 14.16
CA GLY A 56 -12.34 -7.92 15.18
C GLY A 56 -13.47 -7.06 14.59
N LEU A 57 -13.31 -6.56 13.36
CA LEU A 57 -14.32 -5.84 12.59
C LEU A 57 -15.18 -6.76 11.70
N GLY A 58 -15.02 -8.08 11.78
CA GLY A 58 -15.78 -9.05 10.99
C GLY A 58 -15.37 -9.13 9.52
N VAL A 59 -14.17 -8.65 9.19
CA VAL A 59 -13.57 -8.68 7.83
C VAL A 59 -12.49 -9.74 7.79
N LEU A 60 -12.22 -10.34 6.62
CA LEU A 60 -11.09 -11.27 6.45
C LEU A 60 -9.84 -10.56 5.92
N PRO A 61 -8.66 -10.75 6.56
CA PRO A 61 -7.40 -10.23 6.06
C PRO A 61 -6.86 -11.09 4.92
N ALA A 62 -6.51 -10.45 3.80
CA ALA A 62 -5.91 -11.09 2.64
C ALA A 62 -4.53 -10.47 2.34
N THR A 63 -3.51 -10.84 3.12
CA THR A 63 -2.12 -10.51 2.78
C THR A 63 -1.70 -11.25 1.53
N ILE A 64 -1.18 -10.52 0.54
CA ILE A 64 -0.85 -11.06 -0.79
C ILE A 64 0.67 -11.12 -0.97
N ALA A 65 1.19 -12.27 -1.38
CA ALA A 65 2.60 -12.46 -1.71
C ALA A 65 2.77 -13.51 -2.83
N ILE A 66 3.99 -13.64 -3.34
CA ILE A 66 4.41 -14.75 -4.19
C ILE A 66 5.34 -15.63 -3.35
N ILE A 67 5.02 -16.92 -3.24
CA ILE A 67 5.84 -17.88 -2.48
C ILE A 67 6.22 -19.02 -3.41
N ASN A 68 7.51 -19.16 -3.70
CA ASN A 68 8.06 -20.17 -4.62
C ASN A 68 7.31 -20.20 -5.97
N GLY A 69 7.09 -19.02 -6.55
CA GLY A 69 6.35 -18.81 -7.80
C GLY A 69 4.84 -18.92 -7.71
N LYS A 70 4.27 -19.22 -6.55
CA LYS A 70 2.82 -19.33 -6.36
C LYS A 70 2.26 -18.00 -5.87
N ILE A 71 1.29 -17.43 -6.58
CA ILE A 71 0.56 -16.25 -6.13
C ILE A 71 -0.39 -16.65 -5.02
N LYS A 72 -0.21 -16.08 -3.83
CA LYS A 72 -0.92 -16.42 -2.60
C LYS A 72 -1.77 -15.25 -2.14
N ILE A 73 -3.04 -15.53 -1.83
CA ILE A 73 -4.01 -14.53 -1.35
C ILE A 73 -4.53 -15.00 0.00
N GLY A 74 -4.14 -14.29 1.05
CA GLY A 74 -4.26 -14.77 2.43
C GLY A 74 -3.13 -15.73 2.76
N LEU A 75 -2.11 -15.22 3.44
CA LEU A 75 -1.01 -16.06 3.91
C LEU A 75 -1.45 -16.89 5.12
N THR A 76 -0.84 -18.06 5.29
CA THR A 76 -0.84 -18.75 6.59
C THR A 76 0.12 -18.05 7.56
N GLN A 77 0.07 -18.41 8.84
CA GLN A 77 1.01 -17.86 9.82
C GLN A 77 2.46 -18.17 9.45
N GLU A 78 2.75 -19.39 8.99
CA GLU A 78 4.09 -19.81 8.59
C GLU A 78 4.59 -19.03 7.36
N GLU A 79 3.70 -18.79 6.40
CA GLU A 79 4.00 -18.01 5.19
C GLU A 79 4.21 -16.53 5.51
N LEU A 80 3.45 -15.98 6.44
CA LEU A 80 3.61 -14.63 6.95
C LEU A 80 4.96 -14.47 7.68
N GLU A 81 5.31 -15.42 8.55
CA GLU A 81 6.60 -15.46 9.23
C GLU A 81 7.76 -15.60 8.26
N PHE A 82 7.62 -16.43 7.22
CA PHE A 82 8.60 -16.55 6.15
C PHE A 82 8.85 -15.19 5.49
N VAL A 83 7.79 -14.50 5.05
CA VAL A 83 7.90 -13.16 4.42
C VAL A 83 8.57 -12.14 5.34
N CYS A 84 8.34 -12.21 6.66
CA CYS A 84 8.90 -11.24 7.61
C CYS A 84 10.36 -11.50 8.02
N LYS A 85 10.83 -12.75 7.94
CA LYS A 85 12.13 -13.16 8.49
C LYS A 85 13.25 -13.28 7.48
N THR A 86 12.94 -13.46 6.19
CA THR A 86 13.94 -13.87 5.20
C THR A 86 14.30 -12.78 4.21
N ASP A 87 15.61 -12.67 3.92
CA ASP A 87 16.13 -11.81 2.87
C ASP A 87 15.90 -12.38 1.45
N TYR A 88 15.42 -13.62 1.33
CA TYR A 88 15.17 -14.29 0.04
C TYR A 88 13.79 -13.96 -0.57
N VAL A 89 13.24 -12.80 -0.25
CA VAL A 89 11.97 -12.30 -0.77
C VAL A 89 12.22 -11.03 -1.56
N TYR A 90 11.91 -11.07 -2.85
CA TYR A 90 12.14 -9.92 -3.72
C TYR A 90 11.02 -8.89 -3.60
N LYS A 91 11.36 -7.60 -3.51
CA LYS A 91 10.40 -6.52 -3.74
C LYS A 91 9.85 -6.63 -5.16
N THR A 92 8.56 -6.91 -5.28
CA THR A 92 7.92 -7.32 -6.54
C THR A 92 6.83 -6.32 -6.94
N PRO A 93 7.16 -5.35 -7.81
CA PRO A 93 6.15 -4.53 -8.48
C PRO A 93 5.39 -5.32 -9.55
N LEU A 94 4.32 -4.73 -10.08
CA LEU A 94 3.44 -5.38 -11.06
C LEU A 94 4.22 -5.94 -12.26
N SER A 95 5.16 -5.16 -12.82
CA SER A 95 5.98 -5.59 -13.96
C SER A 95 6.85 -6.83 -13.71
N GLU A 96 7.08 -7.20 -12.44
CA GLU A 96 7.97 -8.31 -12.08
C GLU A 96 7.22 -9.57 -11.61
N ILE A 97 5.89 -9.54 -11.49
CA ILE A 97 5.08 -10.69 -11.06
C ILE A 97 5.36 -11.92 -11.94
N SER A 98 5.32 -11.76 -13.26
CA SER A 98 5.53 -12.85 -14.22
C SER A 98 6.92 -13.47 -14.08
N ALA A 99 7.93 -12.65 -13.82
CA ALA A 99 9.29 -13.11 -13.60
C ALA A 99 9.40 -13.95 -12.31
N ARG A 100 8.78 -13.51 -11.20
CA ARG A 100 8.79 -14.27 -9.94
C ARG A 100 8.08 -15.62 -10.09
N VAL A 101 6.93 -15.63 -10.76
CA VAL A 101 6.16 -16.85 -11.03
C VAL A 101 6.96 -17.82 -11.90
N ALA A 102 7.50 -17.35 -13.02
CA ALA A 102 8.25 -18.19 -13.96
C ALA A 102 9.52 -18.78 -13.35
N LYS A 103 10.25 -18.01 -12.54
CA LYS A 103 11.48 -18.45 -11.88
C LYS A 103 11.26 -19.27 -10.61
N ARG A 104 10.01 -19.35 -10.14
CA ARG A 104 9.66 -19.94 -8.85
C ARG A 104 10.33 -19.25 -7.67
N ASP A 105 10.53 -17.94 -7.79
CA ASP A 105 11.06 -17.10 -6.72
C ASP A 105 9.95 -16.69 -5.73
N SER A 106 10.33 -16.29 -4.53
CA SER A 106 9.44 -15.64 -3.57
C SER A 106 9.51 -14.12 -3.72
N GLY A 107 8.37 -13.44 -3.58
CA GLY A 107 8.26 -12.01 -3.84
C GLY A 107 7.23 -11.34 -2.93
N ALA A 108 7.65 -10.26 -2.27
CA ALA A 108 6.79 -9.37 -1.53
C ALA A 108 6.14 -8.39 -2.51
N THR A 109 4.82 -8.38 -2.60
CA THR A 109 4.08 -7.54 -3.55
C THR A 109 4.06 -6.10 -3.06
N THR A 110 4.36 -5.15 -3.95
CA THR A 110 4.15 -3.71 -3.70
C THR A 110 2.67 -3.36 -3.89
N VAL A 111 2.27 -2.15 -3.51
CA VAL A 111 0.95 -1.55 -3.84
C VAL A 111 0.46 -1.91 -5.24
N SER A 112 1.21 -1.61 -6.30
CA SER A 112 0.82 -1.93 -7.69
C SER A 112 0.57 -3.43 -7.94
N ALA A 113 1.44 -4.31 -7.42
CA ALA A 113 1.26 -5.75 -7.57
C ALA A 113 0.09 -6.30 -6.74
N THR A 114 -0.05 -5.84 -5.50
CA THR A 114 -1.15 -6.19 -4.59
C THR A 114 -2.47 -5.78 -5.19
N MET A 115 -2.60 -4.54 -5.68
CA MET A 115 -3.81 -4.04 -6.34
C MET A 115 -4.22 -4.94 -7.52
N HIS A 116 -3.25 -5.29 -8.37
CA HIS A 116 -3.50 -6.13 -9.54
C HIS A 116 -4.04 -7.51 -9.16
N ILE A 117 -3.37 -8.20 -8.24
CA ILE A 117 -3.76 -9.54 -7.79
C ILE A 117 -5.09 -9.50 -7.03
N ALA A 118 -5.24 -8.54 -6.10
CA ALA A 118 -6.46 -8.38 -5.30
C ALA A 118 -7.69 -8.14 -6.18
N TYR A 119 -7.56 -7.25 -7.17
CA TYR A 119 -8.66 -6.91 -8.07
C TYR A 119 -9.09 -8.11 -8.92
N LEU A 120 -8.13 -8.85 -9.49
CA LEU A 120 -8.39 -10.08 -10.26
C LEU A 120 -9.04 -11.16 -9.40
N ALA A 121 -8.72 -11.22 -8.11
CA ALA A 121 -9.34 -12.15 -7.16
C ALA A 121 -10.73 -11.70 -6.66
N GLY A 122 -11.23 -10.54 -7.09
CA GLY A 122 -12.54 -10.03 -6.68
C GLY A 122 -12.52 -9.14 -5.42
N ILE A 123 -11.36 -8.89 -4.81
CA ILE A 123 -11.24 -7.99 -3.66
C ILE A 123 -11.34 -6.53 -4.16
N ARG A 124 -12.01 -5.67 -3.39
CA ARG A 124 -12.33 -4.28 -3.79
C ARG A 124 -11.75 -3.21 -2.89
N VAL A 125 -11.18 -3.58 -1.75
CA VAL A 125 -10.57 -2.65 -0.79
C VAL A 125 -9.17 -3.14 -0.42
N PHE A 126 -8.21 -2.23 -0.41
CA PHE A 126 -6.81 -2.47 -0.07
C PHE A 126 -6.31 -1.38 0.87
N SER A 127 -5.61 -1.76 1.94
CA SER A 127 -4.93 -0.83 2.84
C SER A 127 -3.42 -1.00 2.78
N THR A 128 -2.70 0.13 2.75
CA THR A 128 -1.23 0.21 2.88
C THR A 128 -0.87 1.31 3.88
N GLY A 129 0.40 1.39 4.29
CA GLY A 129 0.91 2.58 4.96
C GLY A 129 0.83 3.81 4.05
N GLY A 130 1.44 3.73 2.86
CA GLY A 130 1.62 4.88 1.97
C GLY A 130 1.92 4.41 0.56
N ILE A 131 1.34 5.07 -0.45
CA ILE A 131 1.60 4.71 -1.85
C ILE A 131 3.01 5.15 -2.27
N GLY A 132 3.55 4.53 -3.33
CA GLY A 132 4.62 5.15 -4.12
C GLY A 132 4.11 6.37 -4.90
N GLY A 133 5.02 7.12 -5.51
CA GLY A 133 4.68 8.34 -6.23
C GLY A 133 5.84 8.84 -7.08
N VAL A 134 5.89 10.14 -7.31
CA VAL A 134 6.99 10.80 -8.04
C VAL A 134 8.16 11.01 -7.08
N HIS A 135 9.37 10.61 -7.49
CA HIS A 135 10.56 10.79 -6.66
C HIS A 135 11.10 12.22 -6.76
N ARG A 136 11.80 12.71 -5.73
CA ARG A 136 12.31 14.10 -5.68
C ARG A 136 13.25 14.46 -6.83
N ASN A 137 14.02 13.50 -7.33
CA ASN A 137 14.95 13.68 -8.44
C ASN A 137 14.32 13.44 -9.83
N TYR A 138 12.99 13.44 -9.93
CA TYR A 138 12.26 13.15 -11.18
C TYR A 138 12.73 13.94 -12.39
N ASN A 139 13.10 15.21 -12.22
CA ASN A 139 13.55 16.08 -13.32
C ASN A 139 14.80 15.57 -14.05
N THR A 140 15.57 14.67 -13.43
CA THR A 140 16.77 14.07 -14.02
C THR A 140 16.65 12.56 -14.21
N THR A 141 15.91 11.86 -13.34
CA THR A 141 15.83 10.39 -13.35
C THR A 141 14.58 9.84 -14.04
N LEU A 142 13.52 10.65 -14.15
CA LEU A 142 12.18 10.21 -14.53
C LEU A 142 11.63 9.07 -13.64
N ASP A 143 12.11 8.97 -12.40
CA ASP A 143 11.74 7.92 -11.46
C ASP A 143 10.34 8.16 -10.88
N VAL A 144 9.39 7.32 -11.31
CA VAL A 144 7.97 7.35 -10.92
C VAL A 144 7.51 5.96 -10.58
N SER A 145 6.84 5.82 -9.44
CA SER A 145 6.30 4.53 -9.02
C SER A 145 5.23 4.00 -9.98
N GLN A 146 5.31 2.70 -10.28
CA GLN A 146 4.26 1.96 -11.00
C GLN A 146 2.90 1.96 -10.25
N ASP A 147 2.89 2.32 -8.97
CA ASP A 147 1.67 2.47 -8.18
C ASP A 147 0.71 3.49 -8.78
N LEU A 148 1.22 4.59 -9.37
CA LEU A 148 0.38 5.60 -10.01
C LEU A 148 -0.32 5.04 -11.25
N THR A 149 0.39 4.24 -12.06
CA THR A 149 -0.20 3.54 -13.20
C THR A 149 -1.21 2.46 -12.77
N ALA A 150 -0.95 1.76 -11.65
CA ALA A 150 -1.90 0.80 -11.10
C ALA A 150 -3.18 1.50 -10.62
N LEU A 151 -3.04 2.61 -9.88
CA LEU A 151 -4.15 3.45 -9.43
C LEU A 151 -4.98 4.00 -10.61
N SER A 152 -4.37 4.32 -11.75
CA SER A 152 -5.13 4.85 -12.89
C SER A 152 -5.95 3.79 -13.65
N ASN A 153 -5.61 2.50 -13.49
CA ASN A 153 -6.18 1.42 -14.30
C ASN A 153 -6.98 0.37 -13.51
N ILE A 154 -6.88 0.35 -12.18
CA ILE A 154 -7.46 -0.70 -11.34
C ILE A 154 -8.60 -0.13 -10.48
N PRO A 155 -9.86 -0.49 -10.74
CA PRO A 155 -11.01 0.12 -10.09
C PRO A 155 -11.30 -0.49 -8.71
N MET A 156 -10.55 -0.04 -7.71
CA MET A 156 -10.71 -0.42 -6.31
C MET A 156 -10.55 0.77 -5.36
N ILE A 157 -10.89 0.59 -4.09
CA ILE A 157 -10.61 1.58 -3.04
C ILE A 157 -9.24 1.25 -2.43
N VAL A 158 -8.36 2.24 -2.37
CA VAL A 158 -7.03 2.14 -1.75
C VAL A 158 -6.97 3.12 -0.59
N VAL A 159 -6.65 2.64 0.62
CA VAL A 159 -6.50 3.47 1.82
C VAL A 159 -5.02 3.64 2.15
N SER A 160 -4.56 4.87 2.30
CA SER A 160 -3.17 5.17 2.68
C SER A 160 -3.05 6.47 3.48
N ALA A 161 -1.90 6.68 4.12
CA ALA A 161 -1.54 7.97 4.74
C ALA A 161 -0.93 8.93 3.70
N GLY A 162 -1.50 8.96 2.50
CA GLY A 162 -0.93 9.68 1.35
C GLY A 162 0.18 8.87 0.68
N ALA A 163 1.19 9.58 0.17
CA ALA A 163 2.39 8.99 -0.43
C ALA A 163 3.55 9.00 0.57
N LYS A 164 4.47 8.03 0.45
CA LYS A 164 5.64 7.91 1.34
C LYS A 164 6.43 9.22 1.41
N VAL A 165 6.92 9.57 2.60
CA VAL A 165 7.56 10.87 2.90
C VAL A 165 8.81 11.20 2.07
N VAL A 166 9.48 10.17 1.55
CA VAL A 166 10.68 10.26 0.70
C VAL A 166 10.38 10.75 -0.72
N LEU A 167 9.12 10.93 -1.07
CA LEU A 167 8.68 11.31 -2.40
C LEU A 167 8.55 12.83 -2.55
N ASP A 168 8.27 13.27 -3.76
CA ASP A 168 7.86 14.62 -4.11
C ASP A 168 6.33 14.68 -4.07
N LEU A 169 5.77 15.16 -2.95
CA LEU A 169 4.31 15.19 -2.75
C LEU A 169 3.60 16.12 -3.74
N PRO A 170 4.09 17.36 -4.02
CA PRO A 170 3.50 18.21 -5.05
C PRO A 170 3.43 17.52 -6.42
N LYS A 171 4.55 16.99 -6.93
CA LYS A 171 4.54 16.29 -8.23
C LYS A 171 3.69 15.03 -8.22
N THR A 172 3.63 14.33 -7.08
CA THR A 172 2.76 13.16 -6.93
C THR A 172 1.30 13.54 -7.05
N LEU A 173 0.88 14.63 -6.39
CA LEU A 173 -0.51 15.09 -6.45
C LEU A 173 -0.92 15.54 -7.86
N GLU A 174 -0.06 16.30 -8.55
CA GLU A 174 -0.25 16.68 -9.97
C GLU A 174 -0.37 15.46 -10.90
N THR A 175 0.43 14.41 -10.63
CA THR A 175 0.38 13.18 -11.42
C THR A 175 -0.90 12.39 -11.14
N LEU A 176 -1.37 12.35 -9.88
CA LEU A 176 -2.64 11.74 -9.52
C LEU A 176 -3.81 12.42 -10.26
N GLU A 177 -3.81 13.75 -10.33
CA GLU A 177 -4.77 14.53 -11.10
C GLU A 177 -4.72 14.18 -12.59
N THR A 178 -3.53 14.25 -13.19
CA THR A 178 -3.31 13.94 -14.62
C THR A 178 -3.82 12.55 -14.98
N LEU A 179 -3.64 11.58 -14.08
CA LEU A 179 -4.05 10.19 -14.26
C LEU A 179 -5.52 9.93 -13.90
N SER A 180 -6.30 10.97 -13.61
CA SER A 180 -7.73 10.88 -13.26
C SER A 180 -8.00 9.99 -12.03
N ILE A 181 -7.08 9.99 -11.06
CA ILE A 181 -7.23 9.23 -9.81
C ILE A 181 -8.03 10.08 -8.83
N SER A 182 -9.14 9.54 -8.32
CA SER A 182 -9.96 10.25 -7.33
C SER A 182 -9.29 10.18 -5.97
N VAL A 183 -8.79 11.32 -5.48
CA VAL A 183 -8.19 11.44 -4.14
C VAL A 183 -9.24 11.98 -3.18
N ILE A 184 -9.55 11.23 -2.12
CA ILE A 184 -10.54 11.61 -1.10
C ILE A 184 -9.88 11.71 0.26
N GLY A 185 -9.91 12.88 0.88
CA GLY A 185 -9.49 13.06 2.26
C GLY A 185 -10.54 12.55 3.23
N TYR A 186 -10.19 11.57 4.06
CA TYR A 186 -11.05 11.16 5.17
C TYR A 186 -10.87 12.13 6.34
N ASN A 187 -11.90 12.94 6.62
CA ASN A 187 -11.89 13.99 7.64
C ASN A 187 -10.76 15.03 7.47
N THR A 188 -10.26 15.23 6.24
CA THR A 188 -9.21 16.21 5.90
C THR A 188 -9.43 16.82 4.52
N SER A 189 -9.03 18.07 4.33
CA SER A 189 -8.99 18.75 3.02
C SER A 189 -7.56 18.93 2.51
N GLU A 190 -6.60 18.24 3.12
CA GLU A 190 -5.21 18.24 2.71
C GLU A 190 -4.71 16.82 2.41
N PHE A 191 -3.76 16.71 1.48
CA PHE A 191 -3.03 15.48 1.22
C PHE A 191 -2.06 15.22 2.38
N PRO A 192 -2.20 14.12 3.15
CA PRO A 192 -1.29 13.84 4.25
C PRO A 192 0.10 13.45 3.76
N ALA A 193 1.11 13.71 4.58
CA ALA A 193 2.51 13.48 4.25
C ALA A 193 3.10 12.29 5.03
N PHE A 194 2.35 11.19 5.10
CA PHE A 194 2.76 9.96 5.75
C PHE A 194 2.94 10.13 7.28
N TYR A 195 4.12 10.57 7.74
CA TYR A 195 4.44 10.72 9.17
C TYR A 195 3.84 11.95 9.84
N TYR A 196 3.34 12.91 9.05
CA TYR A 196 2.68 14.11 9.57
C TYR A 196 1.41 14.42 8.78
N ARG A 197 0.47 15.06 9.49
CA ARG A 197 -0.92 15.19 9.01
C ARG A 197 -1.11 16.19 7.88
N SER A 198 -0.40 17.31 7.94
CA SER A 198 -0.59 18.46 7.06
C SER A 198 0.65 18.66 6.19
N SER A 199 0.50 18.43 4.88
CA SER A 199 1.54 18.77 3.90
C SER A 199 1.44 20.20 3.38
N GLY A 200 0.32 20.89 3.68
CA GLY A 200 -0.03 22.16 3.05
C GLY A 200 -0.55 22.02 1.60
N LEU A 201 -0.68 20.79 1.09
CA LEU A 201 -1.21 20.53 -0.25
C LEU A 201 -2.72 20.30 -0.18
N PRO A 202 -3.54 21.20 -0.75
CA PRO A 202 -4.99 21.07 -0.70
C PRO A 202 -5.48 19.93 -1.60
N ILE A 203 -6.56 19.27 -1.19
CA ILE A 203 -7.32 18.32 -2.01
C ILE A 203 -8.78 18.75 -2.10
N ASN A 204 -9.38 18.56 -3.28
CA ASN A 204 -10.70 19.11 -3.59
C ASN A 204 -11.87 18.23 -3.14
N ASN A 205 -11.59 17.01 -2.67
CA ASN A 205 -12.62 16.05 -2.29
C ASN A 205 -12.35 15.51 -0.89
N ARG A 206 -13.37 15.63 -0.03
CA ARG A 206 -13.33 15.24 1.38
C ARG A 206 -14.58 14.44 1.69
N ALA A 207 -14.42 13.40 2.50
CA ALA A 207 -15.50 12.63 3.08
C ALA A 207 -15.41 12.66 4.60
N GLU A 208 -16.53 12.88 5.27
CA GLU A 208 -16.66 12.83 6.73
C GLU A 208 -17.08 11.44 7.21
N THR A 209 -17.83 10.73 6.36
CA THR A 209 -18.41 9.43 6.67
C THR A 209 -17.95 8.36 5.68
N ILE A 210 -18.02 7.10 6.11
CA ILE A 210 -17.73 5.96 5.22
C ILE A 210 -18.81 5.84 4.15
N ASP A 211 -20.07 6.16 4.45
CA ASP A 211 -21.17 6.17 3.48
C ASP A 211 -20.89 7.09 2.29
N GLU A 212 -20.32 8.28 2.52
CA GLU A 212 -19.91 9.18 1.45
C GLU A 212 -18.86 8.55 0.54
N ILE A 213 -17.83 7.91 1.11
CA ILE A 213 -16.80 7.18 0.35
C ILE A 213 -17.47 6.12 -0.53
N ILE A 214 -18.37 5.32 0.03
CA ILE A 214 -19.01 4.24 -0.73
C ILE A 214 -19.96 4.77 -1.81
N HIS A 215 -20.73 5.83 -1.54
CA HIS A 215 -21.60 6.44 -2.55
C HIS A 215 -20.82 7.02 -3.72
N GLN A 216 -19.69 7.68 -3.44
CA GLN A 216 -18.79 8.18 -4.48
C GLN A 216 -18.19 7.02 -5.28
N PHE A 217 -17.73 5.95 -4.62
CA PHE A 217 -17.16 4.79 -5.31
C PHE A 217 -18.19 4.09 -6.18
N ALA A 218 -19.41 3.87 -5.68
CA ALA A 218 -20.52 3.30 -6.44
C ALA A 218 -20.85 4.17 -7.67
N SER A 219 -20.80 5.49 -7.54
CA SER A 219 -20.98 6.42 -8.67
C SER A 219 -19.87 6.29 -9.70
N MET A 220 -18.60 6.21 -9.27
CA MET A 220 -17.47 5.91 -10.17
C MET A 220 -17.67 4.61 -10.94
N ARG A 221 -18.16 3.54 -10.27
CA ARG A 221 -18.45 2.25 -10.91
C ARG A 221 -19.56 2.38 -11.97
N ARG A 222 -20.68 3.06 -11.66
CA ARG A 222 -21.80 3.28 -12.60
C ARG A 222 -21.38 4.09 -13.82
N LEU A 223 -20.50 5.07 -13.64
CA LEU A 223 -19.93 5.90 -14.71
C LEU A 223 -18.81 5.19 -15.49
N LYS A 224 -18.47 3.93 -15.13
CA LYS A 224 -17.41 3.14 -15.77
C LYS A 224 -16.02 3.78 -15.69
N ILE A 225 -15.76 4.61 -14.67
CA ILE A 225 -14.44 5.19 -14.40
C ILE A 225 -13.49 4.07 -13.99
N LYS A 226 -12.35 3.90 -14.66
CA LYS A 226 -11.47 2.74 -14.43
C LYS A 226 -10.43 2.94 -13.33
N SER A 227 -10.16 4.19 -12.95
CA SER A 227 -9.23 4.50 -11.88
C SER A 227 -9.73 4.03 -10.51
N ALA A 228 -8.77 3.84 -9.62
CA ALA A 228 -8.97 3.64 -8.21
C ALA A 228 -9.50 4.91 -7.54
N MET A 229 -10.10 4.71 -6.38
CA MET A 229 -10.34 5.76 -5.40
C MET A 229 -9.25 5.66 -4.34
N LEU A 230 -8.40 6.69 -4.24
CA LEU A 230 -7.39 6.81 -3.20
C LEU A 230 -7.99 7.57 -2.02
N VAL A 231 -8.31 6.85 -0.94
CA VAL A 231 -8.74 7.43 0.33
C VAL A 231 -7.51 7.74 1.17
N VAL A 232 -7.22 9.02 1.35
CA VAL A 232 -6.10 9.46 2.18
C VAL A 232 -6.55 9.71 3.61
N ASN A 233 -5.87 9.07 4.55
CA ASN A 233 -6.21 9.04 5.97
C ASN A 233 -5.00 9.51 6.78
N PRO A 234 -5.01 10.75 7.29
CA PRO A 234 -3.89 11.29 8.06
C PRO A 234 -3.55 10.40 9.27
N ILE A 235 -2.27 10.35 9.63
CA ILE A 235 -1.83 9.77 10.89
C ILE A 235 -2.56 10.44 12.07
N LYS A 236 -2.78 9.71 13.16
CA LYS A 236 -3.37 10.30 14.37
C LYS A 236 -2.43 11.36 14.95
N LYS A 237 -2.99 12.35 15.63
CA LYS A 237 -2.23 13.53 16.08
C LYS A 237 -1.20 13.14 17.14
N GLU A 238 -1.58 12.23 18.02
CA GLU A 238 -0.74 11.63 19.05
C GLU A 238 0.40 10.79 18.47
N ASP A 239 0.30 10.36 17.21
CA ASP A 239 1.27 9.50 16.56
C ASP A 239 2.19 10.25 15.57
N GLU A 240 1.89 11.50 15.23
CA GLU A 240 2.62 12.26 14.22
C GLU A 240 4.04 12.64 14.67
N ILE A 241 4.95 12.74 13.71
CA ILE A 241 6.32 13.24 13.92
C ILE A 241 6.38 14.65 13.34
N PRO A 242 6.91 15.65 14.06
CA PRO A 242 7.02 17.02 13.55
C PRO A 242 7.74 17.09 12.20
N ALA A 243 7.21 17.87 11.26
CA ALA A 243 7.75 18.00 9.92
C ALA A 243 9.22 18.47 9.90
N THR A 244 9.61 19.30 10.88
CA THR A 244 11.01 19.75 11.05
C THR A 244 11.96 18.59 11.31
N GLU A 245 11.59 17.64 12.17
CA GLU A 245 12.43 16.47 12.50
C GLU A 245 12.52 15.51 11.32
N ILE A 246 11.41 15.32 10.60
CA ILE A 246 11.38 14.49 9.39
C ILE A 246 12.26 15.05 8.28
N ASN A 247 12.27 16.37 8.08
CA ASN A 247 13.12 17.01 7.07
C ASN A 247 14.61 16.77 7.33
N ASP A 248 15.04 16.84 8.59
CA ASP A 248 16.43 16.52 8.97
C ASP A 248 16.80 15.07 8.63
N TYR A 249 15.88 14.12 8.86
CA TYR A 249 16.11 12.72 8.52
C TYR A 249 16.13 12.47 7.01
N LEU A 250 15.26 13.16 6.28
CA LEU A 250 15.20 13.10 4.82
C LEU A 250 16.51 13.60 4.21
N ASP A 251 16.97 14.79 4.58
CA ASP A 251 18.20 15.38 4.06
C ASP A 251 19.41 14.49 4.34
N TYR A 252 19.48 13.92 5.55
CA TYR A 252 20.48 12.92 5.89
C TYR A 252 20.39 11.68 4.99
N SER A 253 19.20 11.15 4.77
CA SER A 253 18.98 9.94 3.97
C SER A 253 19.30 10.13 2.49
N PHE A 254 18.95 11.29 1.89
CA PHE A 254 19.26 11.58 0.49
C PHE A 254 20.76 11.70 0.26
N ARG A 255 21.47 12.41 1.13
CA ARG A 255 22.93 12.48 1.09
C ARG A 255 23.55 11.08 1.18
N LYS A 256 23.04 10.21 2.07
CA LYS A 256 23.52 8.83 2.17
C LYS A 256 23.22 8.00 0.91
N ALA A 257 22.08 8.20 0.27
CA ALA A 257 21.74 7.51 -0.96
C ALA A 257 22.68 7.90 -2.11
N GLU A 258 23.02 9.19 -2.21
CA GLU A 258 24.00 9.70 -3.18
C GLU A 258 25.42 9.15 -2.91
N GLU A 259 25.88 9.20 -1.66
CA GLU A 259 27.18 8.64 -1.24
C GLU A 259 27.29 7.15 -1.59
N ASN A 260 26.18 6.39 -1.54
CA ASN A 260 26.13 4.95 -1.85
C ASN A 260 25.67 4.64 -3.28
N GLN A 261 25.44 5.66 -4.12
CA GLN A 261 24.99 5.52 -5.51
C GLN A 261 23.73 4.64 -5.68
N VAL A 262 22.80 4.72 -4.72
CA VAL A 262 21.56 3.95 -4.73
C VAL A 262 20.62 4.50 -5.82
N SER A 263 20.06 3.62 -6.65
CA SER A 263 19.21 4.03 -7.77
C SER A 263 18.06 3.05 -8.02
N GLY A 264 17.05 3.50 -8.78
CA GLY A 264 15.88 2.70 -9.13
C GLY A 264 15.08 2.19 -7.94
N LYS A 265 14.62 0.94 -8.00
CA LYS A 265 13.67 0.37 -7.04
C LYS A 265 14.20 0.24 -5.60
N ASP A 266 15.51 0.33 -5.42
CA ASP A 266 16.21 0.22 -4.14
C ASP A 266 16.30 1.54 -3.38
N VAL A 267 15.98 2.67 -4.04
CA VAL A 267 16.01 4.01 -3.41
C VAL A 267 15.04 4.10 -2.23
N THR A 268 13.75 3.77 -2.42
CA THR A 268 12.76 3.91 -1.33
C THR A 268 13.08 3.02 -0.12
N PRO A 269 13.38 1.70 -0.26
CA PRO A 269 13.79 0.89 0.88
C PRO A 269 15.03 1.42 1.58
N PHE A 270 16.04 1.88 0.83
CA PHE A 270 17.24 2.47 1.40
C PHE A 270 16.93 3.73 2.22
N LEU A 271 16.20 4.69 1.64
CA LEU A 271 15.86 5.94 2.32
C LEU A 271 15.05 5.70 3.59
N LEU A 272 14.04 4.83 3.53
CA LEU A 272 13.24 4.49 4.71
C LEU A 272 14.09 3.81 5.79
N LYS A 273 14.98 2.88 5.41
CA LYS A 273 15.90 2.24 6.36
C LYS A 273 16.82 3.27 7.03
N THR A 274 17.42 4.17 6.26
CA THR A 274 18.28 5.22 6.79
C THR A 274 17.52 6.18 7.72
N ILE A 275 16.28 6.55 7.39
CA ILE A 275 15.42 7.37 8.25
C ILE A 275 15.08 6.64 9.55
N MET A 276 14.73 5.35 9.48
CA MET A 276 14.42 4.53 10.65
C MET A 276 15.61 4.46 11.60
N GLU A 277 16.82 4.18 11.08
CA GLU A 277 18.06 4.16 11.85
C GLU A 277 18.38 5.53 12.47
N LYS A 278 18.22 6.61 11.69
CA LYS A 278 18.52 7.98 12.14
C LYS A 278 17.54 8.48 13.22
N SER A 279 16.28 8.08 13.14
CA SER A 279 15.21 8.47 14.07
C SER A 279 15.24 7.75 15.42
N GLY A 280 16.14 6.78 15.63
CA GLY A 280 16.17 6.01 16.88
C GLY A 280 14.89 5.19 17.15
N GLY A 281 14.16 4.82 16.09
CA GLY A 281 12.93 4.01 16.17
C GLY A 281 11.62 4.80 16.14
N GLU A 282 11.65 6.13 16.21
CA GLU A 282 10.43 6.94 16.17
C GLU A 282 9.66 6.79 14.86
N CYS A 283 10.36 6.77 13.72
CA CYS A 283 9.72 6.55 12.41
C CYS A 283 9.11 5.14 12.30
N ILE A 284 9.65 4.13 12.98
CA ILE A 284 9.05 2.78 13.01
C ILE A 284 7.71 2.83 13.75
N ARG A 285 7.68 3.48 14.93
CA ARG A 285 6.46 3.68 15.72
C ARG A 285 5.38 4.37 14.89
N ALA A 286 5.70 5.51 14.27
CA ALA A 286 4.76 6.27 13.45
C ALA A 286 4.29 5.46 12.22
N ASN A 287 5.19 4.73 11.55
CA ASN A 287 4.85 3.87 10.41
C ASN A 287 3.88 2.75 10.79
N LYS A 288 4.08 2.09 11.94
CA LYS A 288 3.12 1.10 12.45
C LYS A 288 1.77 1.75 12.74
N ALA A 289 1.77 2.89 13.44
CA ALA A 289 0.54 3.57 13.86
C ALA A 289 -0.31 4.02 12.66
N LEU A 290 0.29 4.70 11.67
CA LEU A 290 -0.43 5.12 10.46
C LEU A 290 -0.94 3.91 9.65
N ALA A 291 -0.15 2.84 9.55
CA ALA A 291 -0.55 1.67 8.77
C ALA A 291 -1.71 0.93 9.45
N LEU A 292 -1.69 0.79 10.78
CA LEU A 292 -2.81 0.23 11.55
C LEU A 292 -4.06 1.10 11.48
N ASN A 293 -3.91 2.43 11.50
CA ASN A 293 -5.02 3.37 11.30
C ASN A 293 -5.67 3.18 9.91
N ASN A 294 -4.87 2.96 8.87
CA ASN A 294 -5.37 2.69 7.52
C ASN A 294 -6.00 1.30 7.38
N VAL A 295 -5.48 0.30 8.09
CA VAL A 295 -6.10 -1.03 8.19
C VAL A 295 -7.47 -0.92 8.82
N GLU A 296 -7.60 -0.20 9.94
CA GLU A 296 -8.88 0.00 10.62
C GLU A 296 -9.91 0.69 9.71
N LEU A 297 -9.54 1.80 9.05
CA LEU A 297 -10.42 2.49 8.12
C LEU A 297 -10.79 1.61 6.91
N GLY A 298 -9.81 0.93 6.32
CA GLY A 298 -10.02 0.01 5.19
C GLY A 298 -10.96 -1.13 5.53
N SER A 299 -10.85 -1.72 6.72
CA SER A 299 -11.78 -2.73 7.21
C SER A 299 -13.21 -2.20 7.33
N LYS A 300 -13.39 -1.01 7.90
CA LYS A 300 -14.73 -0.41 8.01
C LYS A 300 -15.33 -0.09 6.63
N ILE A 301 -14.51 0.38 5.68
CA ILE A 301 -14.91 0.57 4.27
C ILE A 301 -15.30 -0.76 3.63
N ALA A 302 -14.48 -1.81 3.77
CA ALA A 302 -14.77 -3.14 3.21
C ALA A 302 -16.07 -3.74 3.76
N LEU A 303 -16.29 -3.62 5.06
CA LEU A 303 -17.53 -4.04 5.72
C LEU A 303 -18.73 -3.24 5.20
N ARG A 304 -18.61 -1.92 5.07
CA ARG A 304 -19.71 -1.08 4.60
C ARG A 304 -20.05 -1.32 3.13
N LEU A 305 -19.04 -1.51 2.28
CA LEU A 305 -19.18 -1.81 0.85
C LEU A 305 -19.94 -3.13 0.62
N PHE A 306 -19.79 -4.11 1.52
CA PHE A 306 -20.55 -5.35 1.48
C PHE A 306 -22.04 -5.17 1.82
N ASN A 307 -22.38 -4.23 2.71
CA ASN A 307 -23.75 -4.01 3.20
C ASN A 307 -24.59 -3.11 2.26
N ILE A 308 -24.30 -3.10 0.95
CA ILE A 308 -25.06 -2.35 -0.08
C ILE A 308 -25.57 -3.33 -1.13
#